data_AF-A0ABD2HR84-F1
#
_entry.id   AF-A0ABD2HR84-F1
#
_cell.length_a   1.000
_cell.length_b   1.000
_cell.length_c   1.000
_cell.angle_alpha   90.00
_cell.angle_beta   90.00
_cell.angle_gamma   90.00
#
_symmetry.space_group_name_H-M   'P 1'
#
loop_
_entity.id
_entity.type
_entity.pdbx_description
1 polymer ?
#
loop_
_entity_poly.entity_id
_entity_poly.type
_entity_poly.pdbx_seq_one_letter_code
_entity_poly.pdbx_strand_id
1 'polypeptide(L)'
;MKEDGSVYCQPDFLFKGLELPGINYNFNAKKYRYFYASKMELSAHPSKIAKFDVVSRNLLEWHQENCFASEPVFVASPGAVEEDDGVILSSVISPDPNISPFMLVLDAKTFTEIARASIDADVHMDLHGLFIPAAV
;
A
#
# COMPACT_ATOMS: atom_id res chain seq x y z
N MET A 1 25.42 24.67 -0.77
CA MET A 1 26.12 24.84 0.51
C MET A 1 26.22 26.33 0.75
N LYS A 2 25.68 26.83 1.86
CA LYS A 2 25.80 28.25 2.23
C LYS A 2 27.23 28.52 2.70
N GLU A 3 27.61 29.79 2.81
CA GLU A 3 28.96 30.20 3.25
C GLU A 3 29.32 29.68 4.64
N ASP A 4 28.33 29.44 5.51
CA ASP A 4 28.50 28.83 6.84
C ASP A 4 28.65 27.29 6.83
N GLY A 5 28.70 26.67 5.65
CA GLY A 5 28.77 25.22 5.48
C GLY A 5 27.41 24.51 5.58
N SER A 6 26.30 25.21 5.86
CA SER A 6 24.98 24.60 5.95
C SER A 6 24.41 24.19 4.59
N VAL A 7 23.56 23.16 4.59
CA VAL A 7 22.81 22.70 3.42
C VAL A 7 21.33 22.87 3.72
N TYR A 8 20.65 23.69 2.93
CA TYR A 8 19.21 23.85 2.99
C TYR A 8 18.57 23.05 1.85
N CYS A 9 17.81 22.00 2.21
CA CYS A 9 17.11 21.16 1.24
C CYS A 9 15.68 21.68 1.04
N GLN A 10 15.21 21.65 -0.20
CA GLN A 10 13.80 21.86 -0.54
C GLN A 10 13.19 20.52 -0.92
N PRO A 11 12.03 20.16 -0.38
CA PRO A 11 11.35 18.94 -0.78
C PRO A 11 10.76 19.09 -2.19
N ASP A 12 10.81 18.02 -2.98
CA ASP A 12 9.91 17.85 -4.11
C ASP A 12 8.62 17.21 -3.59
N PHE A 13 7.53 17.96 -3.57
CA PHE A 13 6.26 17.48 -3.04
C PHE A 13 5.61 16.52 -4.06
N LEU A 14 5.46 15.25 -3.65
CA LEU A 14 4.84 14.23 -4.47
C LEU A 14 3.32 14.12 -4.22
N PHE A 15 2.93 13.97 -2.95
CA PHE A 15 1.53 13.79 -2.55
C PHE A 15 1.31 14.15 -1.08
N LYS A 16 0.06 14.43 -0.68
CA LYS A 16 -0.34 14.69 0.71
C LYS A 16 -1.35 13.65 1.19
N GLY A 17 -1.10 13.02 2.34
CA GLY A 17 -2.04 12.09 2.97
C GLY A 17 -1.87 10.63 2.57
N LEU A 18 -0.67 10.22 2.19
CA LEU A 18 -0.29 8.81 2.06
C LEU A 18 0.59 8.44 3.25
N GLU A 19 0.17 7.42 3.99
CA GLU A 19 0.82 6.90 5.20
C GLU A 19 1.01 5.39 5.08
N LEU A 20 1.80 4.81 5.99
CA LEU A 20 2.16 3.38 5.98
C LEU A 20 2.71 2.94 4.59
N PRO A 21 3.76 3.61 4.07
CA PRO A 21 4.26 3.32 2.73
C PRO A 21 5.07 2.02 2.68
N GLY A 22 4.69 1.14 1.76
CA GLY A 22 5.44 -0.04 1.33
C GLY A 22 6.00 0.13 -0.09
N ILE A 23 7.06 -0.61 -0.40
CA ILE A 23 7.64 -0.72 -1.74
C ILE A 23 7.91 -2.19 -2.05
N ASN A 24 8.24 -2.50 -3.31
CA ASN A 24 8.97 -3.73 -3.59
C ASN A 24 10.34 -3.67 -2.90
N TYR A 25 10.51 -4.42 -1.80
CA TYR A 25 11.69 -4.28 -0.94
C TYR A 25 13.00 -4.75 -1.59
N ASN A 26 12.95 -5.43 -2.75
CA ASN A 26 14.13 -5.68 -3.57
C ASN A 26 14.79 -4.37 -4.10
N PHE A 27 14.03 -3.27 -4.08
CA PHE A 27 14.44 -1.92 -4.43
C PHE A 27 14.72 -1.04 -3.20
N ASN A 28 14.72 -1.60 -1.99
CA ASN A 28 15.09 -0.83 -0.80
C ASN A 28 16.51 -0.25 -0.94
N ALA A 29 16.66 1.03 -0.61
CA ALA A 29 17.88 1.83 -0.81
C ALA A 29 18.39 1.89 -2.27
N LYS A 30 17.54 1.57 -3.26
CA LYS A 30 17.82 1.70 -4.69
C LYS A 30 16.85 2.70 -5.33
N LYS A 31 17.16 3.12 -6.55
CA LYS A 31 16.19 3.89 -7.36
C LYS A 31 14.99 3.00 -7.64
N TYR A 32 13.80 3.49 -7.31
CA TYR A 32 12.52 2.79 -7.46
C TYR A 32 11.50 3.73 -8.13
N ARG A 33 10.38 3.17 -8.59
CA ARG A 33 9.31 3.89 -9.28
C ARG A 33 7.98 3.87 -8.52
N TYR A 34 7.67 2.80 -7.79
CA TYR A 34 6.36 2.60 -7.19
C TYR A 34 6.43 2.48 -5.67
N PHE A 35 5.53 3.16 -4.98
CA PHE A 35 5.19 2.82 -3.60
C PHE A 35 3.69 2.62 -3.46
N TYR A 36 3.33 1.88 -2.41
CA TYR A 36 1.96 1.56 -2.04
C TYR A 36 1.71 2.13 -0.64
N ALA A 37 0.56 2.70 -0.37
CA ALA A 37 0.30 3.35 0.91
C ALA A 37 -1.18 3.38 1.26
N SER A 38 -1.49 3.47 2.55
CA SER A 38 -2.82 3.81 3.03
C SER A 38 -3.07 5.30 2.81
N LYS A 39 -4.20 5.66 2.21
CA LYS A 39 -4.58 7.05 1.99
C LYS A 39 -5.50 7.51 3.13
N MET A 40 -5.02 8.48 3.88
CA MET A 40 -5.78 9.12 4.95
C MET A 40 -6.54 10.31 4.37
N GLU A 41 -7.87 10.23 4.39
CA GLU A 41 -8.75 11.39 4.16
C GLU A 41 -8.94 12.15 5.49
N LEU A 42 -9.71 13.25 5.50
CA LEU A 42 -9.96 14.06 6.73
C LEU A 42 -10.63 13.29 7.89
N SER A 43 -11.03 12.03 7.69
CA SER A 43 -11.52 11.12 8.72
C SER A 43 -10.36 10.29 9.31
N ALA A 44 -10.40 10.03 10.63
CA ALA A 44 -9.36 9.29 11.36
C ALA A 44 -9.10 7.84 10.90
N HIS A 45 -9.94 7.28 10.01
CA HIS A 45 -9.81 5.92 9.52
C HIS A 45 -9.43 5.91 8.04
N PRO A 46 -8.34 5.23 7.64
CA PRO A 46 -7.98 5.07 6.25
C PRO A 46 -8.99 4.13 5.57
N SER A 47 -9.76 4.64 4.61
CA SER A 47 -10.70 3.84 3.83
C SER A 47 -10.14 3.39 2.48
N LYS A 48 -9.00 3.96 2.08
CA LYS A 48 -8.41 3.78 0.75
C LYS A 48 -6.97 3.31 0.89
N ILE A 49 -6.56 2.45 -0.04
CA ILE A 49 -5.15 2.17 -0.31
C ILE A 49 -4.83 2.66 -1.71
N ALA A 50 -3.57 2.98 -1.95
CA ALA A 50 -3.14 3.56 -3.21
C ALA A 50 -1.78 3.03 -3.66
N LYS A 51 -1.58 3.04 -4.97
CA LYS A 51 -0.30 2.93 -5.64
C LYS A 51 0.07 4.29 -6.22
N PHE A 52 1.30 4.73 -6.00
CA PHE A 52 1.82 5.95 -6.58
C PHE A 52 3.04 5.68 -7.45
N ASP A 53 3.05 6.22 -8.67
CA ASP A 53 4.20 6.24 -9.57
C ASP A 53 4.97 7.55 -9.38
N VAL A 54 6.15 7.49 -8.78
CA VAL A 54 6.95 8.69 -8.46
C VAL A 54 7.52 9.40 -9.69
N VAL A 55 7.56 8.72 -10.85
CA VAL A 55 8.06 9.28 -12.11
C VAL A 55 6.94 9.99 -12.85
N SER A 56 5.81 9.32 -13.06
CA SER A 56 4.68 9.90 -13.79
C SER A 56 3.76 10.76 -12.91
N ARG A 57 3.93 10.69 -11.58
CA ARG A 57 3.07 11.32 -10.55
C ARG A 57 1.61 10.89 -10.63
N ASN A 58 1.36 9.69 -11.15
CA ASN A 58 0.03 9.11 -11.23
C ASN A 58 -0.29 8.28 -9.98
N LEU A 59 -1.57 8.31 -9.60
CA LEU A 59 -2.11 7.60 -8.44
C LEU A 59 -3.21 6.66 -8.91
N LEU A 60 -3.16 5.41 -8.44
CA LEU A 60 -4.25 4.45 -8.53
C LEU A 60 -4.75 4.17 -7.12
N GLU A 61 -6.06 4.03 -6.95
CA GLU A 61 -6.69 3.85 -5.65
C GLU A 61 -7.64 2.66 -5.67
N TRP A 62 -7.71 1.97 -4.54
CA TRP A 62 -8.79 1.03 -4.24
C TRP A 62 -9.58 1.56 -3.06
N HIS A 63 -10.90 1.41 -3.14
CA HIS A 63 -11.86 1.82 -2.12
C HIS A 63 -13.10 0.95 -2.20
N GLN A 64 -13.64 0.56 -1.05
CA GLN A 64 -14.97 0.00 -0.92
C GLN A 64 -15.72 0.77 0.17
N GLU A 65 -16.99 1.09 -0.06
CA GLU A 65 -17.82 1.78 0.93
C GLU A 65 -17.95 0.95 2.21
N ASN A 66 -17.97 1.63 3.35
CA ASN A 66 -18.00 1.03 4.69
C ASN A 66 -16.84 0.04 4.96
N CYS A 67 -15.72 0.17 4.26
CA CYS A 67 -14.55 -0.69 4.47
C CYS A 67 -13.32 0.13 4.86
N PHE A 68 -12.52 -0.44 5.75
CA PHE A 68 -11.25 0.11 6.20
C PHE A 68 -10.15 -0.88 5.89
N ALA A 69 -9.29 -0.51 4.95
CA ALA A 69 -8.14 -1.30 4.53
C ALA A 69 -6.91 -0.94 5.37
N SER A 70 -6.12 -1.94 5.69
CA SER A 70 -4.84 -1.81 6.38
C SER A 70 -3.70 -1.37 5.46
N GLU A 71 -2.47 -1.39 5.99
CA GLU A 71 -1.23 -1.20 5.23
C GLU A 71 -1.18 -2.15 4.01
N PRO A 72 -0.98 -1.64 2.79
CA PRO A 72 -0.80 -2.48 1.61
C PRO A 72 0.60 -3.12 1.59
N VAL A 73 0.66 -4.45 1.67
CA VAL A 73 1.91 -5.23 1.63
C VAL A 73 2.15 -5.77 0.23
N PHE A 74 3.27 -5.38 -0.40
CA PHE A 74 3.67 -5.90 -1.71
C PHE A 74 4.30 -7.29 -1.63
N VAL A 75 3.90 -8.18 -2.53
CA VAL A 75 4.47 -9.51 -2.71
C VAL A 75 4.81 -9.72 -4.18
N ALA A 76 6.08 -9.92 -4.49
CA ALA A 76 6.55 -10.12 -5.87
C ALA A 76 6.06 -11.47 -6.43
N SER A 77 5.74 -11.50 -7.72
CA SER A 77 5.60 -12.75 -8.46
C SER A 77 6.93 -13.54 -8.43
N PRO A 78 6.91 -14.88 -8.38
CA PRO A 78 8.12 -15.67 -8.55
C PRO A 78 8.79 -15.36 -9.90
N GLY A 79 10.05 -14.93 -9.87
CA GLY A 79 10.79 -14.54 -11.08
C GLY A 79 10.40 -13.19 -11.67
N ALA A 80 9.71 -12.33 -10.92
CA ALA A 80 9.36 -10.97 -11.33
C ALA A 80 10.57 -10.19 -11.86
N VAL A 81 10.40 -9.56 -13.02
CA VAL A 81 11.41 -8.68 -13.64
C VAL A 81 11.02 -7.21 -13.46
N GLU A 82 9.75 -6.89 -13.62
CA GLU A 82 9.22 -5.54 -13.43
C GLU A 82 9.03 -5.24 -11.93
N GLU A 83 9.23 -3.98 -11.53
CA GLU A 83 9.17 -3.57 -10.12
C GLU A 83 7.80 -3.82 -9.47
N ASP A 84 6.72 -3.70 -10.23
CA ASP A 84 5.33 -3.87 -9.80
C ASP A 84 4.70 -5.18 -10.28
N ASP A 85 5.50 -6.16 -10.70
CA ASP A 85 5.03 -7.51 -11.01
C ASP A 85 4.83 -8.33 -9.72
N GLY A 86 3.59 -8.40 -9.29
CA GLY A 86 3.19 -9.04 -8.05
C GLY A 86 1.78 -8.67 -7.62
N VAL A 87 1.51 -8.84 -6.33
CA VAL A 87 0.22 -8.53 -5.72
C VAL A 87 0.39 -7.62 -4.51
N ILE A 88 -0.70 -6.94 -4.16
CA ILE A 88 -0.85 -6.23 -2.89
C ILE A 88 -1.82 -6.99 -2.01
N LEU A 89 -1.41 -7.23 -0.76
CA LEU A 89 -2.24 -7.80 0.29
C LEU A 89 -2.62 -6.70 1.27
N SER A 90 -3.90 -6.66 1.65
CA SER A 90 -4.39 -5.77 2.70
C SER A 90 -5.56 -6.43 3.41
N SER A 91 -5.52 -6.49 4.73
CA SER A 91 -6.67 -6.87 5.55
C SER A 91 -7.72 -5.74 5.51
N VAL A 92 -8.98 -6.11 5.38
CA VAL A 92 -10.10 -5.16 5.31
C VAL A 92 -11.13 -5.53 6.35
N ILE A 93 -11.54 -4.52 7.13
CA ILE A 93 -12.60 -4.63 8.14
C ILE A 93 -13.74 -3.68 7.82
N SER A 94 -14.91 -3.93 8.41
CA SER A 94 -16.09 -3.09 8.26
C SER A 94 -16.78 -2.89 9.60
N PRO A 95 -17.36 -1.69 9.85
CA PRO A 95 -18.28 -1.50 10.97
C PRO A 95 -19.69 -2.02 10.63
N ASP A 96 -19.97 -2.36 9.36
CA ASP A 96 -21.22 -3.01 8.94
C ASP A 96 -21.14 -4.51 9.24
N PRO A 97 -21.99 -5.05 10.13
CA PRO A 97 -21.97 -6.48 10.47
C PRO A 97 -22.34 -7.40 9.30
N ASN A 98 -22.87 -6.85 8.20
CA ASN A 98 -23.16 -7.63 6.98
C ASN A 98 -21.93 -7.81 6.08
N ILE A 99 -20.82 -7.14 6.38
CA ILE A 99 -19.57 -7.23 5.63
C ILE A 99 -18.54 -7.96 6.49
N SER A 100 -18.37 -9.26 6.23
CA SER A 100 -17.32 -10.06 6.89
C SER A 100 -15.93 -9.49 6.60
N PRO A 101 -15.01 -9.46 7.58
CA PRO A 101 -13.61 -9.14 7.33
C PRO A 101 -13.01 -10.02 6.24
N PHE A 102 -12.09 -9.46 5.46
CA PHE A 102 -11.45 -10.19 4.37
C PHE A 102 -10.01 -9.76 4.11
N MET A 103 -9.22 -10.68 3.58
CA MET A 103 -7.95 -10.37 2.92
C MET A 103 -8.23 -9.93 1.49
N LEU A 104 -7.92 -8.69 1.15
CA LEU A 104 -7.95 -8.15 -0.20
C LEU A 104 -6.67 -8.53 -0.94
N VAL A 105 -6.81 -8.92 -2.21
CA VAL A 105 -5.69 -9.16 -3.12
C VAL A 105 -5.87 -8.30 -4.36
N LEU A 106 -4.96 -7.35 -4.58
CA LEU A 106 -4.90 -6.54 -5.78
C LEU A 106 -3.76 -6.98 -6.69
N ASP A 107 -3.97 -6.91 -8.00
CA ASP A 107 -2.86 -6.89 -8.95
C ASP A 107 -2.02 -5.62 -8.72
N ALA A 108 -0.71 -5.77 -8.46
CA ALA A 108 0.12 -4.62 -8.09
C ALA A 108 0.38 -3.67 -9.27
N LYS A 109 0.20 -4.12 -10.53
CA LYS A 109 0.40 -3.30 -11.73
C LYS A 109 -0.81 -2.42 -12.01
N THR A 110 -2.00 -3.01 -12.08
CA THR A 110 -3.26 -2.33 -12.42
C THR A 110 -4.00 -1.79 -11.20
N PHE A 111 -3.65 -2.25 -10.00
CA PHE A 111 -4.33 -1.95 -8.75
C PHE A 111 -5.80 -2.39 -8.72
N THR A 112 -6.17 -3.37 -9.56
CA THR A 112 -7.51 -3.97 -9.60
C THR A 112 -7.60 -5.17 -8.69
N GLU A 113 -8.75 -5.36 -8.04
CA GLU A 113 -9.00 -6.54 -7.22
C GLU A 113 -9.05 -7.80 -8.06
N ILE A 114 -8.28 -8.81 -7.67
CA ILE A 114 -8.20 -10.11 -8.35
C ILE A 114 -8.68 -11.27 -7.47
N ALA A 115 -8.70 -11.08 -6.15
CA ALA A 115 -9.25 -12.06 -5.21
C ALA A 115 -9.59 -11.41 -3.86
N ARG A 116 -10.43 -12.10 -3.10
CA ARG A 116 -10.65 -11.84 -1.68
C ARG A 116 -10.83 -13.14 -0.90
N ALA A 117 -10.38 -13.17 0.35
CA ALA A 117 -10.57 -14.30 1.26
C ALA A 117 -11.26 -13.82 2.55
N SER A 118 -12.55 -14.13 2.70
CA SER A 118 -13.36 -13.73 3.86
C SER A 118 -13.30 -14.78 4.96
N ILE A 119 -13.44 -14.33 6.22
CA ILE A 119 -13.52 -15.22 7.39
C ILE A 119 -14.74 -14.88 8.26
N ASP A 120 -15.25 -15.87 8.96
CA ASP A 120 -16.34 -15.74 9.94
C ASP A 120 -15.76 -15.56 11.35
N ALA A 121 -15.00 -14.48 11.53
CA ALA A 121 -14.37 -14.14 12.80
C ALA A 121 -14.14 -12.63 12.89
N ASP A 122 -14.13 -12.11 14.12
CA ASP A 122 -13.81 -10.71 14.38
C ASP A 122 -12.33 -10.44 14.10
N VAL A 123 -12.06 -9.34 13.37
CA VAL A 123 -10.72 -8.84 13.08
C VAL A 123 -10.66 -7.37 13.48
N HIS A 124 -9.59 -6.98 14.15
CA HIS A 124 -9.34 -5.58 14.51
C HIS A 124 -8.43 -4.92 13.48
N MET A 125 -8.49 -3.59 13.42
CA MET A 125 -7.57 -2.79 12.61
C MET A 125 -6.14 -3.06 13.08
N ASP A 126 -5.27 -3.42 12.14
CA ASP A 126 -3.84 -3.56 12.36
C ASP A 126 -3.10 -2.26 11.94
N LEU A 127 -1.78 -2.29 11.98
CA LEU A 127 -0.94 -1.17 11.54
C LEU A 127 0.11 -1.63 10.54
N HIS A 128 0.94 -2.60 10.93
CA HIS A 128 2.03 -3.10 10.11
C HIS A 128 1.95 -4.60 9.92
N GLY A 129 2.46 -5.08 8.79
CA GLY A 129 2.53 -6.49 8.46
C GLY A 129 3.78 -6.88 7.67
N LEU A 130 3.99 -8.19 7.53
CA LEU A 130 5.02 -8.75 6.66
C LEU A 130 4.51 -10.05 6.02
N PHE A 131 4.75 -10.20 4.73
CA PHE A 131 4.58 -11.48 4.05
C PHE A 131 5.86 -12.32 4.20
N ILE A 132 5.72 -13.54 4.70
CA ILE A 132 6.81 -14.51 4.81
C ILE A 132 6.54 -15.62 3.78
N PRO A 133 7.35 -15.74 2.71
CA PRO A 133 7.23 -16.85 1.77
C PRO A 133 7.40 -18.20 2.49
N ALA A 134 6.66 -19.22 2.05
CA ALA A 134 6.91 -20.58 2.52
C ALA A 134 8.35 -21.00 2.17
N ALA A 135 9.02 -21.71 3.09
CA ALA A 135 10.30 -22.34 2.79
C ALA A 135 10.07 -23.37 1.67
N VAL A 136 10.74 -23.18 0.55
CA VAL A 136 10.76 -24.12 -0.58
C VAL A 136 11.90 -25.10 -0.40
#